data_AF-A0A7S2L3E8-F1
#
_entry.id   AF-A0A7S2L3E8-F1
#
_cell.length_a   1.000
_cell.length_b   1.000
_cell.length_c   1.000
_cell.angle_alpha   90.00
_cell.angle_beta   90.00
_cell.angle_gamma   90.00
#
_symmetry.space_group_name_H-M   'P 1'
#
loop_
_entity.id
_entity.type
_entity.pdbx_description
1 polymer ?
#
loop_
_entity_poly.entity_id
_entity_poly.type
_entity_poly.pdbx_seq_one_letter_code
_entity_poly.pdbx_strand_id
1 'polypeptide(L)'
;WADKVRELMKYRNENGHCLVPRKQSTLGNWVMTQRAEFRKFSARKHSRMTPQRIKILNHIGFVWDASDKIGNRRNDEGWMQMLKQLMEYKEKHGNCLVPNKY
;
A
#
# COMPACT_ATOMS: atom_id res chain seq x y z
N TRP A 1 -1.84 10.96 8.13
CA TRP A 1 -2.07 9.93 7.09
C TRP A 1 -3.15 10.39 6.12
N ALA A 2 -4.35 10.77 6.59
CA ALA A 2 -5.40 11.33 5.74
C ALA A 2 -4.94 12.54 4.89
N ASP A 3 -4.20 13.48 5.48
CA ASP A 3 -3.71 14.65 4.74
C ASP A 3 -2.70 14.29 3.64
N LYS A 4 -1.86 13.27 3.89
CA LYS A 4 -0.93 12.74 2.88
C LYS A 4 -1.64 12.01 1.75
N VAL A 5 -2.76 11.35 2.04
CA VAL A 5 -3.62 10.76 1.00
C VAL A 5 -4.26 11.86 0.15
N ARG A 6 -4.76 12.94 0.76
CA ARG A 6 -5.28 14.10 0.02
C ARG A 6 -4.21 14.76 -0.85
N GLU A 7 -3.01 14.94 -0.31
CA GLU A 7 -1.85 15.49 -1.03
C GLU A 7 -1.47 14.60 -2.23
N LEU A 8 -1.53 13.27 -2.06
CA LEU A 8 -1.29 12.32 -3.15
C LEU A 8 -2.39 12.34 -4.22
N MET A 9 -3.67 12.47 -3.82
CA MET A 9 -4.77 12.66 -4.77
C MET A 9 -4.59 13.94 -5.59
N LYS A 10 -4.18 15.03 -4.95
CA LYS A 10 -3.88 16.30 -5.63
C LYS A 10 -2.72 16.13 -6.61
N TYR A 11 -1.63 15.49 -6.17
CA TYR A 11 -0.48 15.21 -7.03
C TYR A 11 -0.87 14.37 -8.26
N ARG A 12 -1.69 13.33 -8.07
CA ARG A 12 -2.22 12.52 -9.18
C ARG A 12 -3.06 13.36 -10.14
N ASN A 13 -3.90 14.25 -9.63
CA ASN A 13 -4.73 15.12 -10.46
C ASN A 13 -3.87 16.07 -11.33
N GLU A 14 -2.74 16.55 -10.79
CA GLU A 14 -1.82 17.45 -11.49
C GLU A 14 -0.89 16.73 -12.46
N ASN A 15 -0.43 15.52 -12.14
CA ASN A 15 0.61 14.80 -12.89
C ASN A 15 0.08 13.59 -13.68
N GLY A 16 -1.19 13.22 -13.51
CA GLY A 16 -1.79 12.01 -14.06
C GLY A 16 -1.37 10.70 -13.38
N HIS A 17 -0.36 10.72 -12.51
CA HIS A 17 0.19 9.53 -11.86
C HIS A 17 0.57 9.73 -10.39
N CYS A 18 0.63 8.64 -9.62
CA CYS A 18 1.06 8.64 -8.21
C CYS A 18 2.58 8.45 -8.02
N LEU A 19 3.39 8.56 -9.09
CA LEU A 19 4.84 8.45 -9.02
C LEU A 19 5.47 9.77 -8.53
N VAL A 20 5.49 9.94 -7.20
CA VAL A 20 6.09 11.12 -6.56
C VAL A 20 7.61 10.92 -6.44
N PRO A 21 8.46 11.78 -7.03
CA PRO A 21 9.91 11.67 -6.89
C PRO A 21 10.34 11.88 -5.44
N ARG A 22 11.27 11.04 -4.96
CA ARG A 22 11.76 11.07 -3.56
C ARG A 22 12.34 12.42 -3.15
N LYS A 23 13.06 13.09 -4.06
CA LYS A 23 13.73 14.37 -3.80
C LYS A 23 12.78 15.57 -3.75
N GLN A 24 11.54 15.42 -4.20
CA GLN A 24 10.68 16.57 -4.47
C GLN A 24 9.88 17.04 -3.25
N SER A 25 9.66 16.19 -2.24
CA SER A 25 8.74 16.55 -1.16
C SER A 25 8.73 15.62 0.07
N THR A 26 8.11 16.11 1.14
CA THR A 26 7.69 15.28 2.29
C THR A 26 6.73 14.16 1.88
N LEU A 27 5.97 14.35 0.80
CA LEU A 27 5.12 13.33 0.19
C LEU A 27 5.95 12.18 -0.41
N GLY A 28 7.06 12.47 -1.10
CA GLY A 28 7.97 11.44 -1.64
C GLY A 28 8.53 10.50 -0.55
N ASN A 29 8.92 11.06 0.60
CA ASN A 29 9.34 10.26 1.75
C ASN A 29 8.18 9.43 2.35
N TRP A 30 6.97 9.98 2.37
CA TRP A 30 5.79 9.27 2.82
C TRP A 30 5.43 8.10 1.89
N VAL A 31 5.46 8.30 0.57
CA VAL A 31 5.28 7.26 -0.46
C VAL A 31 6.27 6.12 -0.27
N MET A 32 7.56 6.43 -0.09
CA MET A 32 8.60 5.43 0.17
C MET A 32 8.35 4.66 1.47
N THR A 33 7.91 5.37 2.52
CA THR A 33 7.53 4.74 3.78
C THR A 33 6.36 3.77 3.57
N GLN A 34 5.34 4.15 2.81
CA GLN A 34 4.21 3.25 2.53
C GLN A 34 4.69 2.00 1.79
N ARG A 35 5.53 2.13 0.77
CA ARG A 35 6.11 0.98 0.03
C ARG A 35 6.95 0.07 0.93
N ALA A 36 7.72 0.62 1.86
CA ALA A 36 8.51 -0.16 2.81
C ALA A 36 7.62 -0.90 3.81
N GLU A 37 6.62 -0.23 4.37
CA GLU A 37 5.64 -0.83 5.28
C GLU A 37 4.84 -1.93 4.58
N PHE A 38 4.41 -1.70 3.33
CA PHE A 38 3.73 -2.72 2.53
C PHE A 38 4.60 -3.94 2.25
N ARG A 39 5.89 -3.77 1.95
CA ARG A 39 6.82 -4.91 1.81
C ARG A 39 6.94 -5.72 3.11
N LYS A 40 6.99 -5.05 4.26
CA LYS A 40 6.99 -5.72 5.57
C LYS A 40 5.68 -6.49 5.79
N PHE A 41 4.55 -5.86 5.48
CA PHE A 41 3.22 -6.46 5.57
C PHE A 41 3.10 -7.72 4.68
N SER A 42 3.51 -7.64 3.42
CA SER A 42 3.49 -8.78 2.49
C SER A 42 4.45 -9.90 2.90
N ALA A 43 5.55 -9.56 3.57
CA ALA A 43 6.48 -10.53 4.15
C ALA A 43 6.04 -11.10 5.51
N ARG A 44 4.80 -10.83 5.95
CA ARG A 44 4.24 -11.21 7.27
C ARG A 44 5.10 -10.73 8.46
N LYS A 45 5.82 -9.63 8.27
CA LYS A 45 6.60 -8.96 9.33
C LYS A 45 5.77 -7.88 9.99
N HIS A 46 6.17 -7.47 11.18
CA HIS A 46 5.56 -6.34 11.87
C HIS A 46 5.57 -5.09 10.98
N SER A 47 4.38 -4.54 10.71
CA SER A 47 4.17 -3.37 9.89
C SER A 47 3.06 -2.50 10.44
N ARG A 48 3.18 -1.19 10.21
CA ARG A 48 2.12 -0.19 10.46
C ARG A 48 1.11 -0.11 9.30
N MET A 49 1.31 -0.91 8.26
CA MET A 49 0.38 -1.02 7.14
C MET A 49 -0.85 -1.84 7.58
N THR A 50 -2.04 -1.33 7.26
CA THR A 50 -3.29 -2.04 7.54
C THR A 50 -4.05 -2.31 6.24
N PRO A 51 -4.91 -3.33 6.18
CA PRO A 51 -5.73 -3.61 5.00
C PRO A 51 -6.55 -2.40 4.55
N GLN A 52 -7.05 -1.59 5.49
CA GLN A 52 -7.76 -0.36 5.19
C GLN A 52 -6.89 0.67 4.46
N ARG A 53 -5.66 0.90 4.95
CA ARG A 53 -4.72 1.85 4.35
C ARG A 53 -4.35 1.44 2.93
N ILE A 54 -4.11 0.15 2.74
CA ILE A 54 -3.86 -0.43 1.43
C ILE A 54 -5.07 -0.24 0.50
N LYS A 55 -6.29 -0.57 0.95
CA LYS A 55 -7.51 -0.44 0.13
C LYS A 55 -7.67 0.99 -0.39
N ILE A 56 -7.46 1.98 0.47
CA ILE A 56 -7.52 3.40 0.11
C ILE A 56 -6.42 3.76 -0.91
N LEU A 57 -5.17 3.32 -0.67
CA LEU A 57 -4.05 3.57 -1.59
C LEU A 57 -4.28 2.91 -2.96
N ASN A 58 -4.85 1.71 -3.02
CA ASN A 58 -5.20 1.07 -4.28
C ASN A 58 -6.34 1.79 -5.01
N HIS A 59 -7.36 2.22 -4.29
CA HIS A 59 -8.49 2.95 -4.87
C HIS A 59 -8.03 4.25 -5.57
N ILE A 60 -6.99 4.90 -5.04
CA ILE A 60 -6.41 6.10 -5.67
C ILE A 60 -5.37 5.79 -6.75
N GLY A 61 -5.13 4.52 -7.09
CA GLY A 61 -4.15 4.10 -8.11
C GLY A 61 -2.70 4.22 -7.64
N PHE A 62 -2.43 3.94 -6.37
CA PHE A 62 -1.08 3.99 -5.83
C PHE A 62 -0.19 2.87 -6.40
N VAL A 63 1.00 3.25 -6.87
CA VAL A 63 1.97 2.32 -7.42
C VAL A 63 2.93 1.85 -6.32
N TRP A 64 2.84 0.58 -5.94
CA TRP A 64 3.65 -0.03 -4.87
C TRP A 64 5.09 -0.34 -5.28
N ASP A 65 5.34 -0.57 -6.57
CA ASP A 65 6.68 -0.86 -7.09
C ASP A 65 7.01 0.10 -8.25
N ALA A 66 8.11 0.85 -8.12
CA ALA A 66 8.55 1.77 -9.17
C ALA A 66 9.38 1.09 -10.27
N SER A 67 9.76 -0.18 -10.09
CA SER A 67 10.35 -1.00 -11.17
C SER A 67 9.29 -1.50 -12.15
N ASP A 68 8.02 -1.28 -11.84
CA ASP A 68 6.86 -1.55 -12.68
C ASP A 68 6.83 -0.55 -13.86
N LYS A 69 7.78 -0.71 -14.79
CA LYS A 69 7.80 -0.02 -16.07
C LYS A 69 6.58 -0.50 -16.84
N ILE A 70 5.52 0.33 -16.84
CA ILE A 70 4.31 0.15 -17.63
C ILE A 70 3.65 -1.23 -17.37
N GLY A 71 2.84 -1.31 -16.30
CA GLY A 71 1.76 -2.30 -16.23
C GLY A 71 2.18 -3.76 -16.08
N ASN A 72 3.34 -4.04 -15.48
CA ASN A 72 3.67 -5.40 -15.06
C ASN A 72 3.00 -5.69 -13.72
N ARG A 73 1.68 -5.92 -13.83
CA ARG A 73 0.78 -6.48 -12.82
C ARG A 73 1.54 -7.48 -11.95
N ARG A 74 2.00 -7.03 -10.78
CA ARG A 74 2.49 -7.94 -9.74
C ARG A 74 1.26 -8.64 -9.16
N ASN A 75 0.72 -9.59 -9.92
CA ASN A 75 -0.45 -10.44 -9.65
C ASN A 75 -1.48 -9.79 -8.74
N ASP A 76 -2.28 -8.88 -9.32
CA ASP A 76 -3.45 -8.29 -8.65
C ASP A 76 -4.34 -9.37 -8.03
N GLU A 77 -4.48 -10.55 -8.65
CA GLU A 77 -5.35 -11.63 -8.16
C GLU A 77 -4.80 -12.31 -6.90
N GLY A 78 -3.55 -12.79 -6.92
CA GLY A 78 -2.94 -13.42 -5.74
C GLY A 78 -2.83 -12.44 -4.56
N TRP A 79 -2.61 -11.17 -4.87
CA TRP A 79 -2.57 -10.11 -3.88
C TRP A 79 -3.96 -9.75 -3.33
N MET A 80 -4.98 -9.59 -4.19
CA MET A 80 -6.37 -9.35 -3.77
C MET A 80 -6.90 -10.52 -2.95
N GLN A 81 -6.53 -11.76 -3.29
CA GLN A 81 -6.91 -12.95 -2.54
C GLN A 81 -6.29 -12.95 -1.14
N MET A 82 -5.01 -12.57 -1.01
CA MET A 82 -4.36 -12.44 0.30
C MET A 82 -4.93 -11.26 1.11
N LEU A 83 -5.26 -10.13 0.47
CA LEU A 83 -5.97 -9.02 1.11
C LEU A 83 -7.34 -9.45 1.63
N LYS A 84 -8.09 -10.21 0.83
CA LYS A 84 -9.41 -10.74 1.21
C LYS A 84 -9.30 -11.64 2.43
N GLN A 85 -8.38 -12.61 2.42
CA GLN A 85 -8.12 -13.49 3.57
C GLN A 85 -7.72 -12.71 4.83
N LEU A 86 -6.95 -11.63 4.67
CA LEU A 86 -6.55 -10.77 5.80
C LEU A 86 -7.69 -9.87 6.31
N MET A 87 -8.63 -9.45 5.46
CA MET A 87 -9.85 -8.76 5.90
C MET A 87 -10.74 -9.70 6.71
N GLU A 88 -10.93 -10.93 6.23
CA GLU A 88 -11.66 -11.99 6.95
C GLU A 88 -10.98 -12.33 8.29
N TYR A 89 -9.65 -12.39 8.32
CA TYR A 89 -8.90 -12.61 9.56
C TYR A 89 -9.08 -11.45 10.55
N LYS A 90 -9.04 -10.20 10.08
CA LYS A 90 -9.28 -9.03 10.93
C LYS A 90 -10.71 -9.00 11.49
N GLU A 91 -11.70 -9.38 10.69
CA GLU A 91 -13.09 -9.46 11.11
C GLU A 91 -13.30 -10.52 12.20
N LYS A 92 -12.62 -11.67 12.07
CA LYS A 92 -12.68 -12.75 13.06
C LYS A 92 -11.87 -12.49 14.35
N HIS A 93 -10.71 -11.84 14.25
CA HIS A 93 -9.74 -11.75 15.36
C HIS A 93 -9.56 -10.33 15.92
N GLY A 94 -10.22 -9.32 15.37
CA GLY A 94 -10.11 -7.92 15.80
C GLY A 94 -8.74 -7.28 15.54
N ASN A 95 -7.74 -8.04 15.10
CA ASN A 95 -6.39 -7.59 14.81
C ASN A 95 -5.82 -8.30 13.57
N CYS A 96 -4.78 -7.73 12.96
CA CYS A 96 -4.11 -8.31 11.79
C CYS A 96 -2.79 -9.00 12.18
N LEU A 97 -2.67 -9.48 13.42
CA LEU A 97 -1.52 -10.26 13.86
C LEU A 97 -1.80 -11.73 13.54
N VAL A 98 -1.53 -12.14 12.30
CA VAL A 98 -1.57 -13.55 11.93
C VAL A 98 -0.39 -14.26 12.62
N PRO A 99 -0.63 -15.22 13.52
CA PRO A 99 0.43 -15.92 14.23
C PRO A 99 1.31 -16.67 13.24
N ASN A 100 2.62 -16.50 13.38
CA ASN A 100 3.59 -17.31 12.68
C ASN A 100 3.72 -18.66 13.42
N LYS A 101 3.09 -19.71 12.89
CA LYS A 101 3.40 -21.12 13.15
C LYS A 101 3.40 -21.79 11.76
N TYR A 102 4.44 -22.46 11.29
CA TYR A 102 5.47 -23.27 11.94
C TYR A 102 6.88 -22.93 11.43
#